data_AF-A0A0C9QZQ7-F1
#
_entry.id   AF-A0A0C9QZQ7-F1
#
_cell.length_a   1.000
_cell.length_b   1.000
_cell.length_c   1.000
_cell.angle_alpha   90.00
_cell.angle_beta   90.00
_cell.angle_gamma   90.00
#
_symmetry.space_group_name_H-M   'P 1'
#
loop_
_entity.id
_entity.type
_entity.pdbx_description
1 polymer ?
#
loop_
_entity_poly.entity_id
_entity_poly.type
_entity_poly.pdbx_seq_one_letter_code
_entity_poly.pdbx_strand_id
1 'polypeptide(L)'
;AKGLWQNKQIVEFNITRNLLCDESSFTVWEALRRNKGFLNCAVEFVVLPRADRQHAEAFELFLGKPCLLSHLIKVTGKTEAEALLALTSAEHFLQDNYLIITGVIRNSVKCHPGNGTQVEKLNGDCWRAIVRHLNLTDVLLP
;
A
#
# COMPACT_ATOMS: atom_id res chain seq x y z
N ALA A 1 -25.13 3.11 5.14
CA ALA A 1 -24.19 3.00 3.99
C ALA A 1 -22.97 3.93 4.06
N LYS A 2 -23.09 5.21 4.49
CA LYS A 2 -21.98 6.19 4.49
C LYS A 2 -20.66 5.72 5.12
N GLY A 3 -20.72 5.02 6.25
CA GLY A 3 -19.53 4.48 6.92
C GLY A 3 -18.79 3.40 6.11
N LEU A 4 -19.52 2.54 5.40
CA LEU A 4 -18.94 1.54 4.49
C LEU A 4 -18.29 2.20 3.27
N TRP A 5 -18.88 3.28 2.76
CA TRP A 5 -18.29 4.03 1.66
C TRP A 5 -16.98 4.71 2.05
N GLN A 6 -16.83 5.14 3.31
CA GLN A 6 -15.60 5.74 3.82
C GLN A 6 -14.56 4.69 4.21
N ASN A 7 -14.99 3.50 4.61
CA ASN A 7 -14.09 2.41 4.95
C ASN A 7 -13.50 1.77 3.69
N LYS A 8 -12.15 1.75 3.59
CA LYS A 8 -11.43 1.14 2.47
C LYS A 8 -10.87 -0.26 2.76
N GLN A 9 -11.05 -0.76 3.98
CA GLN A 9 -10.39 -1.97 4.50
C GLN A 9 -11.33 -3.19 4.60
N ILE A 10 -12.65 -2.98 4.63
CA ILE A 10 -13.63 -4.08 4.60
C ILE A 10 -13.67 -4.64 3.17
N VAL A 11 -13.14 -5.84 2.98
CA VAL A 11 -13.05 -6.53 1.67
C VAL A 11 -13.98 -7.73 1.55
N GLU A 12 -14.50 -8.22 2.68
CA GLU A 12 -15.51 -9.28 2.74
C GLU A 12 -16.57 -8.90 3.77
N PHE A 13 -17.84 -9.12 3.44
CA PHE A 13 -18.97 -8.86 4.32
C PHE A 13 -20.11 -9.81 3.95
N ASN A 14 -20.71 -10.48 4.94
CA ASN A 14 -21.80 -11.42 4.74
C ASN A 14 -23.11 -10.79 5.22
N ILE A 15 -24.03 -10.53 4.30
CA ILE A 15 -25.40 -10.11 4.61
C ILE A 15 -26.29 -11.34 4.49
N THR A 16 -27.01 -11.66 5.57
CA THR A 16 -28.03 -12.71 5.56
C THR A 16 -29.04 -12.44 4.44
N ARG A 17 -29.21 -13.41 3.53
CA ARG A 17 -29.92 -13.36 2.23
C ARG A 17 -31.36 -12.80 2.20
N ASN A 18 -31.94 -12.42 3.34
CA ASN A 18 -33.35 -12.03 3.43
C ASN A 18 -33.62 -10.53 3.24
N LEU A 19 -32.61 -9.74 2.90
CA LEU A 19 -32.78 -8.35 2.51
C LEU A 19 -32.66 -8.24 0.99
N LEU A 20 -33.81 -7.96 0.38
CA LEU A 20 -34.04 -7.74 -1.05
C LEU A 20 -32.99 -6.78 -1.64
N CYS A 21 -32.72 -6.89 -2.95
CA CYS A 21 -31.90 -5.98 -3.74
C CYS A 21 -32.42 -4.52 -3.66
N ASP A 22 -32.17 -3.85 -2.54
CA ASP A 22 -32.43 -2.43 -2.35
C ASP A 22 -31.15 -1.62 -2.63
N GLU A 23 -31.29 -0.30 -2.79
CA GLU A 23 -30.13 0.57 -3.03
C GLU A 23 -29.05 0.49 -1.94
N SER A 24 -29.45 0.13 -0.71
CA SER A 24 -28.52 0.00 0.41
C SER A 24 -27.59 -1.20 0.23
N SER A 25 -28.13 -2.33 -0.23
CA SER A 25 -27.39 -3.54 -0.56
C SER A 25 -26.45 -3.29 -1.75
N PHE A 26 -26.91 -2.58 -2.79
CA PHE A 26 -26.08 -2.19 -3.93
C PHE A 26 -24.89 -1.33 -3.49
N THR A 27 -25.12 -0.34 -2.63
CA THR A 27 -24.06 0.54 -2.10
C THR A 27 -23.00 -0.25 -1.32
N VAL A 28 -23.42 -1.28 -0.57
CA VAL A 28 -22.49 -2.17 0.15
C VAL A 28 -21.65 -2.97 -0.85
N TRP A 29 -22.27 -3.58 -1.86
CA TRP A 29 -21.55 -4.36 -2.87
C TRP A 29 -20.55 -3.51 -3.66
N GLU A 30 -20.92 -2.28 -4.03
CA GLU A 30 -20.00 -1.35 -4.70
C GLU A 30 -18.82 -0.96 -3.81
N ALA A 31 -19.05 -0.69 -2.52
CA ALA A 31 -17.97 -0.41 -1.57
C ALA A 31 -17.01 -1.62 -1.43
N LEU A 32 -17.54 -2.83 -1.32
CA LEU A 32 -16.74 -4.08 -1.28
C LEU A 32 -15.93 -4.27 -2.56
N ARG A 33 -16.57 -4.09 -3.73
CA ARG A 33 -15.92 -4.21 -5.03
C ARG A 33 -14.74 -3.24 -5.15
N ARG A 34 -14.94 -1.98 -4.77
CA ARG A 34 -13.88 -0.96 -4.74
C ARG A 34 -12.75 -1.33 -3.78
N ASN A 35 -13.07 -1.73 -2.55
CA ASN A 35 -12.08 -2.09 -1.54
C ASN A 35 -11.25 -3.31 -1.96
N LYS A 36 -11.90 -4.29 -2.60
CA LYS A 36 -11.22 -5.44 -3.21
C LYS A 36 -10.32 -5.02 -4.38
N GLY A 37 -10.72 -4.00 -5.15
CA GLY A 37 -9.87 -3.35 -6.13
C GLY A 37 -8.57 -2.82 -5.52
N PHE A 38 -8.64 -2.09 -4.40
CA PHE A 38 -7.44 -1.65 -3.68
C PHE A 38 -6.60 -2.82 -3.18
N LEU A 39 -7.24 -3.87 -2.65
CA LEU A 39 -6.52 -5.08 -2.20
C LEU A 39 -5.79 -5.79 -3.37
N ASN A 40 -6.38 -5.80 -4.56
CA ASN A 40 -5.72 -6.32 -5.76
C ASN A 40 -4.50 -5.46 -6.15
N CYS A 41 -4.63 -4.12 -6.13
CA CYS A 41 -3.48 -3.23 -6.38
C CYS A 41 -2.35 -3.45 -5.36
N ALA A 42 -2.70 -3.66 -4.08
CA ALA A 42 -1.74 -3.98 -3.04
C ALA A 42 -0.99 -5.30 -3.33
N VAL A 43 -1.69 -6.33 -3.79
CA VAL A 43 -1.07 -7.60 -4.20
C VAL A 43 -0.21 -7.42 -5.46
N GLU A 44 -0.68 -6.66 -6.45
CA GLU A 44 0.10 -6.36 -7.65
C GLU A 44 1.42 -5.64 -7.31
N PHE A 45 1.41 -4.72 -6.35
CA PHE A 45 2.63 -4.09 -5.84
C PHE A 45 3.63 -5.11 -5.29
N VAL A 46 3.14 -6.13 -4.57
CA VAL A 46 4.01 -7.18 -3.99
C VAL A 46 4.58 -8.10 -5.07
N VAL A 47 3.77 -8.46 -6.07
CA VAL A 47 4.16 -9.42 -7.11
C VAL A 47 5.04 -8.77 -8.18
N LEU A 48 4.75 -7.51 -8.52
CA LEU A 48 5.47 -6.73 -9.52
C LEU A 48 5.77 -5.33 -8.95
N PRO A 49 6.75 -5.21 -8.04
CA PRO A 49 7.09 -3.93 -7.44
C PRO A 49 7.45 -2.89 -8.51
N ARG A 50 6.75 -1.77 -8.49
CA ARG A 50 6.95 -0.61 -9.35
C ARG A 50 6.93 0.63 -8.49
N ALA A 51 7.70 1.65 -8.86
CA ALA A 51 7.72 2.93 -8.17
C ALA A 51 6.48 3.78 -8.57
N ASP A 52 5.30 3.20 -8.43
CA ASP A 52 4.03 3.84 -8.75
C ASP A 52 3.25 4.15 -7.46
N ARG A 53 2.72 5.36 -7.40
CA ARG A 53 2.10 5.86 -6.16
C ARG A 53 0.79 5.14 -5.83
N GLN A 54 -0.02 4.82 -6.84
CA GLN A 54 -1.33 4.24 -6.63
C GLN A 54 -1.26 2.85 -5.98
N HIS A 55 -0.42 1.96 -6.51
CA HIS A 55 -0.28 0.61 -5.95
C HIS A 55 0.49 0.63 -4.63
N ALA A 56 1.47 1.53 -4.47
CA ALA A 56 2.17 1.71 -3.21
C ALA A 56 1.23 2.20 -2.08
N GLU A 57 0.35 3.17 -2.35
CA GLU A 57 -0.65 3.64 -1.38
C GLU A 57 -1.66 2.53 -1.03
N ALA A 58 -2.06 1.73 -2.03
CA ALA A 58 -2.91 0.57 -1.78
C ALA A 58 -2.20 -0.47 -0.90
N PHE A 59 -0.92 -0.72 -1.14
CA PHE A 59 -0.10 -1.60 -0.31
C PHE A 59 0.04 -1.08 1.12
N GLU A 60 0.40 0.19 1.31
CA GLU A 60 0.50 0.85 2.63
C GLU A 60 -0.82 0.75 3.42
N LEU A 61 -1.96 0.93 2.75
CA LEU A 61 -3.30 0.83 3.35
C LEU A 61 -3.59 -0.54 3.98
N PHE A 62 -3.04 -1.61 3.40
CA PHE A 62 -3.25 -3.00 3.82
C PHE A 62 -2.02 -3.63 4.51
N LEU A 63 -0.93 -2.88 4.66
CA LEU A 63 0.28 -3.36 5.31
C LEU A 63 -0.01 -3.82 6.75
N GLY A 64 0.50 -5.00 7.11
CA GLY A 64 0.24 -5.63 8.41
C GLY A 64 -1.19 -6.15 8.61
N LYS A 65 -2.08 -6.06 7.61
CA LYS A 65 -3.45 -6.59 7.72
C LYS A 65 -3.49 -8.06 7.27
N PRO A 66 -4.13 -8.96 8.03
CA PRO A 66 -4.23 -10.38 7.67
C PRO A 66 -4.84 -10.64 6.29
N CYS A 67 -5.80 -9.80 5.87
CA CYS A 67 -6.45 -9.93 4.57
C CYS A 67 -5.48 -9.78 3.39
N LEU A 68 -4.38 -9.03 3.54
CA LEU A 68 -3.36 -8.90 2.50
C LEU A 68 -2.61 -10.22 2.30
N LEU A 69 -2.15 -10.83 3.40
CA LEU A 69 -1.45 -12.11 3.37
C LEU A 69 -2.35 -13.22 2.79
N SER A 70 -3.57 -13.34 3.31
CA SER A 70 -4.51 -14.37 2.83
C SER A 70 -4.84 -14.20 1.36
N HIS A 71 -5.03 -12.96 0.89
CA HIS A 71 -5.35 -12.70 -0.52
C HIS A 71 -4.12 -12.90 -1.43
N LEU A 72 -2.92 -12.52 -0.98
CA LEU A 72 -1.67 -12.79 -1.70
C LEU A 72 -1.45 -14.30 -1.90
N ILE A 73 -1.61 -15.10 -0.85
CA ILE A 73 -1.52 -16.57 -0.92
C ILE A 73 -2.54 -17.10 -1.92
N LYS A 74 -3.79 -16.65 -1.82
CA LYS A 74 -4.88 -17.09 -2.70
C LYS A 74 -4.61 -16.78 -4.17
N VAL A 75 -4.07 -15.61 -4.49
CA VAL A 75 -3.83 -15.17 -5.87
C VAL A 75 -2.57 -15.79 -6.47
N THR A 76 -1.51 -15.96 -5.67
CA THR A 76 -0.20 -16.40 -6.17
C THR A 76 0.05 -17.89 -6.00
N GLY A 77 -0.72 -18.58 -5.16
CA GLY A 77 -0.48 -19.98 -4.79
C GLY A 77 0.77 -20.20 -3.94
N LYS A 78 1.42 -19.14 -3.46
CA LYS A 78 2.59 -19.21 -2.57
C LYS A 78 2.24 -19.84 -1.23
N THR A 79 3.21 -20.50 -0.62
CA THR A 79 3.12 -20.87 0.80
C THR A 79 3.09 -19.60 1.67
N GLU A 80 2.62 -19.74 2.91
CA GLU A 80 2.59 -18.62 3.85
C GLU A 80 3.98 -18.01 4.09
N ALA A 81 5.01 -18.85 4.23
CA ALA A 81 6.39 -18.39 4.41
C ALA A 81 6.91 -17.58 3.20
N GLU A 82 6.65 -18.05 1.98
CA GLU A 82 7.03 -17.33 0.76
C GLU A 82 6.25 -16.02 0.60
N ALA A 83 4.98 -16.01 0.99
CA ALA A 83 4.14 -14.82 0.95
C ALA A 83 4.62 -13.77 1.96
N LEU A 84 4.99 -14.18 3.18
CA LEU A 84 5.59 -13.29 4.18
C LEU A 84 6.91 -12.69 3.69
N LEU A 85 7.79 -13.50 3.11
CA LEU A 85 9.04 -13.00 2.51
C LEU A 85 8.79 -11.99 1.38
N ALA A 86 7.78 -12.24 0.54
CA ALA A 86 7.41 -11.31 -0.52
C ALA A 86 6.87 -9.98 0.03
N LEU A 87 6.05 -10.03 1.08
CA LEU A 87 5.54 -8.83 1.76
C LEU A 87 6.68 -8.01 2.38
N THR A 88 7.59 -8.65 3.11
CA THR A 88 8.78 -7.98 3.67
C THR A 88 9.65 -7.35 2.57
N SER A 89 9.83 -8.06 1.45
CA SER A 89 10.60 -7.53 0.31
C SER A 89 9.91 -6.32 -0.34
N ALA A 90 8.58 -6.36 -0.46
CA ALA A 90 7.80 -5.24 -0.98
C ALA A 90 7.83 -4.02 -0.02
N GLU A 91 7.81 -4.25 1.29
CA GLU A 91 7.97 -3.19 2.29
C GLU A 91 9.33 -2.51 2.18
N HIS A 92 10.43 -3.29 2.10
CA HIS A 92 11.76 -2.72 1.85
C HIS A 92 11.83 -1.96 0.53
N PHE A 93 11.22 -2.48 -0.54
CA PHE A 93 11.15 -1.77 -1.81
C PHE A 93 10.42 -0.43 -1.69
N LEU A 94 9.28 -0.38 -0.99
CA LEU A 94 8.56 0.86 -0.74
C LEU A 94 9.43 1.86 0.01
N GLN A 95 10.12 1.43 1.07
CA GLN A 95 10.98 2.29 1.89
C GLN A 95 12.17 2.82 1.06
N ASP A 96 12.82 1.96 0.28
CA ASP A 96 13.96 2.34 -0.58
C ASP A 96 13.56 3.33 -1.68
N ASN A 97 12.30 3.28 -2.12
CA ASN A 97 11.80 4.09 -3.22
C ASN A 97 10.82 5.19 -2.77
N TYR A 98 10.64 5.41 -1.46
CA TYR A 98 9.61 6.30 -0.90
C TYR A 98 9.65 7.70 -1.54
N LEU A 99 10.83 8.31 -1.65
CA LEU A 99 10.98 9.66 -2.21
C LEU A 99 10.67 9.72 -3.71
N ILE A 100 10.89 8.63 -4.44
CA ILE A 100 10.56 8.53 -5.87
C ILE A 100 9.05 8.32 -6.04
N ILE A 101 8.48 7.37 -5.28
CA ILE A 101 7.05 7.05 -5.28
C ILE A 101 6.20 8.28 -4.93
N THR A 102 6.64 9.05 -3.93
CA THR A 102 5.95 10.28 -3.51
C THR A 102 6.19 11.47 -4.44
N GLY A 103 7.16 11.37 -5.35
CA GLY A 103 7.52 12.45 -6.28
C GLY A 103 8.39 13.55 -5.68
N VAL A 104 8.89 13.39 -4.45
CA VAL A 104 9.82 14.33 -3.80
C VAL A 104 11.12 14.45 -4.60
N ILE A 105 11.59 13.33 -5.17
CA ILE A 105 12.74 13.30 -6.07
C ILE A 105 12.41 12.56 -7.37
N ARG A 106 13.16 12.85 -8.44
CA ARG A 106 13.08 12.07 -9.68
C ARG A 106 13.96 10.82 -9.66
N ASN A 107 15.21 10.95 -9.19
CA ASN A 107 16.22 9.89 -9.29
C ASN A 107 17.00 9.68 -7.98
N SER A 108 17.58 10.76 -7.44
CA SER A 108 18.43 10.68 -6.25
C SER A 108 18.41 11.99 -5.47
N VAL A 109 18.63 11.92 -4.16
CA VAL A 109 18.87 13.11 -3.33
C VAL A 109 20.27 13.63 -3.61
N LYS A 110 20.38 14.90 -4.00
CA LYS A 110 21.66 15.58 -4.19
C LYS A 110 21.61 16.92 -3.48
N CYS A 111 22.65 17.20 -2.70
CA CYS A 111 22.79 18.47 -2.01
C CYS A 111 23.64 19.44 -2.84
N HIS A 112 23.33 20.72 -2.75
CA HIS A 112 24.29 21.74 -3.18
C HIS A 112 25.54 21.67 -2.30
N PRO A 113 26.74 21.99 -2.84
CA PRO A 113 27.96 22.01 -2.06
C PRO A 113 27.81 22.84 -0.79
N GLY A 114 28.17 22.28 0.36
CA GLY A 114 28.04 22.94 1.65
C GLY A 114 28.95 22.33 2.70
N ASN A 115 29.19 23.09 3.77
CA ASN A 115 29.99 22.64 4.89
C ASN A 115 29.13 21.76 5.83
N GLY A 116 29.68 20.62 6.27
CA GLY A 116 29.04 19.71 7.23
C GLY A 116 28.52 18.40 6.63
N THR A 117 27.82 17.62 7.45
CA THR A 117 27.18 16.37 7.03
C THR A 117 25.87 16.69 6.31
N GLN A 118 25.78 16.26 5.05
CA GLN A 118 24.61 16.50 4.20
C GLN A 118 23.75 15.25 4.09
N VAL A 119 22.45 15.44 3.86
CA VAL A 119 21.48 14.34 3.77
C VAL A 119 21.78 13.37 2.61
N GLU A 120 22.46 13.83 1.55
CA GLU A 120 22.97 12.97 0.46
C GLU A 120 23.93 11.88 0.95
N LYS A 121 24.60 12.06 2.10
CA LYS A 121 25.52 11.06 2.66
C LYS A 121 24.82 9.95 3.46
N LEU A 122 23.50 10.03 3.64
CA LEU A 122 22.75 8.96 4.30
C LEU A 122 22.73 7.71 3.41
N ASN A 123 23.03 6.55 4.01
CA ASN A 123 22.91 5.27 3.31
C ASN A 123 21.45 4.78 3.30
N GLY A 124 21.21 3.65 2.63
CA GLY A 124 19.86 3.06 2.51
C GLY A 124 19.19 2.79 3.87
N ASP A 125 19.93 2.23 4.83
CA ASP A 125 19.38 1.92 6.15
C ASP A 125 18.96 3.18 6.93
N CYS A 126 19.76 4.26 6.83
CA CYS A 126 19.39 5.55 7.40
C CYS A 126 18.10 6.09 6.77
N TRP A 127 17.96 5.99 5.44
CA TRP A 127 16.73 6.39 4.76
C TRP A 127 15.54 5.55 5.18
N ARG A 128 15.66 4.22 5.22
CA ARG A 128 14.61 3.31 5.72
C ARG A 128 14.17 3.68 7.15
N ALA A 129 15.13 3.99 8.02
CA ALA A 129 14.86 4.39 9.40
C ALA A 129 14.08 5.71 9.52
N ILE A 130 14.24 6.62 8.56
CA ILE A 130 13.46 7.87 8.48
C ILE A 130 12.07 7.57 7.91
N VAL A 131 12.00 6.93 6.74
CA VAL A 131 10.74 6.80 5.98
C VAL A 131 9.74 5.85 6.64
N ARG A 132 10.17 4.91 7.49
CA ARG A 132 9.24 4.06 8.26
C ARG A 132 8.31 4.84 9.21
N HIS A 133 8.62 6.11 9.46
CA HIS A 133 7.80 7.02 10.28
C HIS A 133 6.89 7.93 9.44
N LEU A 134 6.90 7.78 8.11
CA LEU A 134 6.13 8.58 7.17
C LEU A 134 5.10 7.70 6.47
N ASN A 135 3.95 8.28 6.14
CA ASN A 135 2.99 7.69 5.21
C ASN A 135 3.18 8.31 3.83
N LEU A 136 2.80 7.60 2.77
CA LEU A 136 2.79 8.15 1.42
C LEU A 136 1.87 9.37 1.32
N THR A 137 0.78 9.39 2.09
CA THR A 137 -0.18 10.50 2.15
C THR A 137 0.35 11.76 2.85
N ASP A 138 1.50 11.70 3.52
CA ASP A 138 2.10 12.87 4.16
C ASP A 138 2.69 13.84 3.14
N VAL A 139 3.01 13.37 1.93
CA VAL A 139 3.46 14.19 0.81
C VAL A 139 2.26 14.57 -0.06
N LEU A 140 1.85 15.84 0.03
CA LEU A 140 0.83 16.42 -0.82
C LEU A 140 1.37 16.64 -2.24
N LEU A 141 0.62 16.17 -3.24
CA LEU A 141 0.93 16.50 -4.63
C LEU A 141 0.51 17.96 -4.91
N PRO A 142 1.29 18.70 -5.72
CA PRO A 142 0.91 20.03 -6.20
C PRO A 142 -0.41 20.04 -6.98
#